data_AF-A0A917RPM6-F1
#
_entry.id   AF-A0A917RPM6-F1
#
_cell.length_a   1.000
_cell.length_b   1.000
_cell.length_c   1.000
_cell.angle_alpha   90.00
_cell.angle_beta   90.00
_cell.angle_gamma   90.00
#
_symmetry.space_group_name_H-M   'P 1'
#
loop_
_entity.id
_entity.type
_entity.pdbx_description
1 polymer ?
#
loop_
_entity_poly.entity_id
_entity_poly.type
_entity_poly.pdbx_seq_one_letter_code
_entity_poly.pdbx_strand_id
1 'polypeptide(L)'
;MHPVLLPPQVSRFQRLASRRVLTTGFVTAALLTLGLPAVAAESTATSTCFGRPVTITGAGTINGTPGDDVIVGSAGDDVIDGLGGHDRICGLSGADTIAGGLGDDRIDAGDGDDQVHGDVFAASGNASGYGNDRLVGGSGDDLMNGDSFAPDGTATGGGNDQLLGGAGDDKMTGDSRGLSASGGGNDRMDGGADGGIGEEHLVGGSGSTVGDASGAGDDKILGGPGSELLVDDSNAAEDASGDGGNDFLDVGADGGFAALGDHNINDPAGGSATGSGSDRIIGGRADDLLVGDSAVVDATTTDAGNDVIKGRGGNDTLFGDNVNFDADRTVGTAGGRDRLRGGAGDDTLRAGPANDRLDGGRDTDDCDGEAGHDIAVRCETVIRTERKPSRH
;
A
#
# COMPACT_ATOMS: atom_id res chain seq x y z
N MET A 1 41.59 -20.80 -30.36
CA MET A 1 42.07 -20.95 -31.75
C MET A 1 41.59 -22.30 -32.29
N HIS A 2 40.65 -22.29 -33.24
CA HIS A 2 40.29 -23.40 -34.15
C HIS A 2 41.31 -23.47 -35.30
N PRO A 3 41.50 -24.61 -36.02
CA PRO A 3 40.67 -24.98 -37.21
C PRO A 3 40.43 -26.51 -37.35
N VAL A 4 39.29 -27.06 -37.81
CA VAL A 4 38.63 -27.10 -39.15
C VAL A 4 39.47 -27.79 -40.26
N LEU A 5 38.97 -28.90 -40.84
CA LEU A 5 38.69 -29.09 -42.29
C LEU A 5 38.21 -30.54 -42.66
N LEU A 6 37.04 -30.62 -43.32
CA LEU A 6 36.52 -31.66 -44.24
C LEU A 6 36.98 -31.34 -45.69
N PRO A 7 36.52 -31.99 -46.81
CA PRO A 7 36.19 -33.37 -47.22
C PRO A 7 36.92 -33.74 -48.57
N PRO A 8 36.55 -34.78 -49.39
CA PRO A 8 35.47 -34.69 -50.44
C PRO A 8 34.70 -36.05 -50.69
N GLN A 9 33.42 -36.18 -51.14
CA GLN A 9 32.72 -35.92 -52.43
C GLN A 9 33.42 -36.63 -53.64
N VAL A 10 32.84 -37.40 -54.59
CA VAL A 10 31.58 -37.46 -55.38
C VAL A 10 31.52 -38.89 -56.04
N SER A 11 30.42 -39.54 -56.45
CA SER A 11 29.83 -39.44 -57.81
C SER A 11 28.97 -40.65 -58.27
N ARG A 12 27.71 -40.38 -58.69
CA ARG A 12 26.97 -40.83 -59.91
C ARG A 12 26.66 -42.33 -60.14
N PHE A 13 25.61 -42.80 -60.85
CA PHE A 13 24.27 -42.38 -61.34
C PHE A 13 23.67 -43.62 -62.10
N GLN A 14 22.35 -43.65 -62.37
CA GLN A 14 21.60 -44.45 -63.39
C GLN A 14 21.37 -45.97 -63.13
N ARG A 15 20.34 -46.68 -63.64
CA ARG A 15 18.90 -46.54 -64.02
C ARG A 15 18.47 -47.93 -64.60
N LEU A 16 17.15 -48.20 -64.66
CA LEU A 16 16.42 -49.22 -65.49
C LEU A 16 16.30 -50.67 -64.96
N ALA A 17 15.07 -51.14 -64.61
CA ALA A 17 14.09 -51.92 -65.42
C ALA A 17 14.13 -53.42 -65.02
N SER A 18 13.12 -54.32 -65.02
CA SER A 18 11.76 -54.42 -65.58
C SER A 18 11.05 -55.68 -64.99
N ARG A 19 9.73 -55.60 -64.75
CA ARG A 19 8.63 -56.61 -64.91
C ARG A 19 8.69 -58.06 -64.34
N ARG A 20 7.64 -58.44 -63.59
CA ARG A 20 6.55 -59.47 -63.82
C ARG A 20 5.98 -59.94 -62.45
N VAL A 21 4.74 -59.62 -62.07
CA VAL A 21 3.40 -60.22 -62.36
C VAL A 21 3.09 -61.54 -61.62
N LEU A 22 2.07 -61.45 -60.73
CA LEU A 22 1.11 -62.44 -60.19
C LEU A 22 1.66 -63.74 -59.54
N THR A 23 1.25 -64.16 -58.34
CA THR A 23 -0.13 -64.54 -57.96
C THR A 23 -0.32 -64.58 -56.44
N THR A 24 -1.57 -64.36 -56.04
CA THR A 24 -2.17 -64.34 -54.71
C THR A 24 -2.04 -65.64 -53.90
N GLY A 25 -1.63 -65.51 -52.64
CA GLY A 25 -1.83 -66.50 -51.58
C GLY A 25 -1.92 -65.80 -50.23
N PHE A 26 -3.12 -65.39 -49.83
CA PHE A 26 -3.38 -64.83 -48.50
C PHE A 26 -3.59 -65.96 -47.49
N VAL A 27 -2.58 -66.18 -46.64
CA VAL A 27 -2.74 -66.82 -45.34
C VAL A 27 -1.85 -66.06 -44.37
N THR A 28 -2.43 -65.25 -43.49
CA THR A 28 -1.78 -64.92 -42.22
C THR A 28 -2.75 -64.30 -41.21
N ALA A 29 -2.87 -65.01 -40.09
CA ALA A 29 -2.96 -64.55 -38.71
C ALA A 29 -3.92 -63.39 -38.38
N ALA A 30 -5.02 -63.74 -37.71
CA ALA A 30 -5.70 -62.84 -36.80
C ALA A 30 -4.72 -62.43 -35.68
N LEU A 31 -4.16 -61.22 -35.76
CA LEU A 31 -3.43 -60.60 -34.67
C LEU A 31 -4.47 -60.18 -33.62
N LEU A 32 -4.55 -60.93 -32.53
CA LEU A 32 -5.29 -60.52 -31.35
C LEU A 32 -4.54 -59.35 -30.71
N THR A 33 -4.89 -58.12 -31.10
CA THR A 33 -4.42 -56.92 -30.41
C THR A 33 -5.10 -56.89 -29.04
N LEU A 34 -4.39 -57.36 -28.02
CA LEU A 34 -4.67 -57.00 -26.63
C LEU A 34 -4.51 -55.48 -26.55
N GLY A 35 -5.61 -54.76 -26.69
CA GLY A 35 -5.66 -53.34 -26.37
C GLY A 35 -5.30 -53.18 -24.91
N LEU A 36 -4.06 -52.78 -24.64
CA LEU A 36 -3.70 -52.19 -23.36
C LEU A 36 -4.67 -51.01 -23.17
N PRO A 37 -5.44 -50.94 -22.07
CA PRO A 37 -6.17 -49.71 -21.80
C PRO A 37 -5.12 -48.61 -21.73
N ALA A 38 -5.25 -47.62 -22.62
CA ALA A 38 -4.54 -46.37 -22.45
C ALA A 38 -5.03 -45.83 -21.10
N VAL A 39 -4.20 -45.97 -20.07
CA VAL A 39 -4.38 -45.24 -18.83
C VAL A 39 -4.28 -43.78 -19.25
N ALA A 40 -5.42 -43.11 -19.34
CA ALA A 40 -5.43 -41.66 -19.37
C ALA A 40 -4.70 -41.25 -18.10
N ALA A 41 -3.50 -40.71 -18.24
CA ALA A 41 -2.87 -39.97 -17.16
C ALA A 41 -3.84 -38.82 -16.88
N GLU A 42 -4.61 -38.93 -15.80
CA GLU A 42 -5.32 -37.79 -15.26
C GLU A 42 -4.24 -36.75 -14.97
N SER A 43 -4.32 -35.63 -15.65
CA SER A 43 -3.51 -34.46 -15.33
C SER A 43 -3.92 -34.07 -13.92
N THR A 44 -3.20 -34.57 -12.91
CA THR A 44 -3.20 -33.97 -11.58
C THR A 44 -2.56 -32.60 -11.76
N ALA A 45 -3.37 -31.62 -12.16
CA ALA A 45 -2.94 -30.24 -12.16
C ALA A 45 -2.53 -29.97 -10.71
N THR A 46 -1.21 -29.88 -10.49
CA THR A 46 -0.67 -29.45 -9.21
C THR A 46 -1.25 -28.07 -8.96
N SER A 47 -1.90 -27.88 -7.81
CA SER A 47 -2.33 -26.57 -7.36
C SER A 47 -1.13 -25.61 -7.43
N THR A 48 -1.43 -24.34 -7.75
CA THR A 48 -0.41 -23.30 -7.84
C THR A 48 -0.87 -22.06 -7.12
N CYS A 49 0.04 -21.39 -6.41
CA CYS A 49 -0.14 -20.04 -5.88
C CYS A 49 0.86 -19.12 -6.59
N PHE A 50 0.38 -18.00 -7.12
CA PHE A 50 1.16 -17.09 -7.99
C PHE A 50 1.94 -17.80 -9.12
N GLY A 51 1.35 -18.84 -9.71
CA GLY A 51 1.96 -19.64 -10.78
C GLY A 51 3.12 -20.54 -10.35
N ARG A 52 3.36 -20.70 -9.04
CA ARG A 52 4.35 -21.64 -8.49
C ARG A 52 3.66 -22.91 -7.96
N PRO A 53 4.24 -24.10 -8.15
CA PRO A 53 3.69 -25.33 -7.58
C PRO A 53 3.67 -25.28 -6.05
N VAL A 54 2.55 -25.70 -5.47
CA VAL A 54 2.34 -25.71 -4.01
C VAL A 54 3.30 -26.68 -3.31
N THR A 55 3.94 -26.23 -2.23
CA THR A 55 4.78 -27.05 -1.32
C THR A 55 3.98 -27.53 -0.11
N ILE A 56 3.04 -26.70 0.37
CA ILE A 56 2.24 -26.96 1.57
C ILE A 56 0.77 -26.62 1.29
N THR A 57 -0.15 -27.51 1.66
CA THR A 57 -1.59 -27.24 1.61
C THR A 57 -2.32 -27.90 2.77
N GLY A 58 -3.39 -27.28 3.26
CA GLY A 58 -4.10 -27.72 4.45
C GLY A 58 -5.41 -26.98 4.65
N ALA A 59 -5.96 -27.09 5.86
CA ALA A 59 -7.10 -26.33 6.35
C ALA A 59 -6.97 -26.16 7.88
N GLY A 60 -7.51 -25.09 8.44
CA GLY A 60 -7.28 -24.65 9.81
C GLY A 60 -5.86 -24.11 9.98
N THR A 61 -5.09 -24.67 10.91
CA THR A 61 -3.72 -24.20 11.17
C THR A 61 -2.71 -24.82 10.21
N ILE A 62 -2.00 -23.96 9.49
CA ILE A 62 -0.97 -24.31 8.52
C ILE A 62 0.32 -23.58 8.91
N ASN A 63 1.40 -24.33 9.12
CA ASN A 63 2.72 -23.74 9.37
C ASN A 63 3.63 -24.09 8.19
N GLY A 64 4.33 -23.07 7.70
CA GLY A 64 5.42 -23.15 6.75
C GLY A 64 6.67 -23.78 7.35
N THR A 65 7.80 -23.47 6.75
CA THR A 65 9.12 -23.88 7.20
C THR A 65 10.04 -22.65 7.29
N PRO A 66 11.25 -22.76 7.87
CA PRO A 66 12.18 -21.64 7.88
C PRO A 66 12.81 -21.27 6.51
N GLY A 67 12.22 -21.68 5.38
CA GLY A 67 12.68 -21.27 4.06
C GLY A 67 11.55 -21.28 3.04
N ASP A 68 11.82 -20.76 1.84
CA ASP A 68 10.80 -20.43 0.83
C ASP A 68 9.76 -21.54 0.58
N ASP A 69 8.51 -21.20 0.88
CA ASP A 69 7.34 -22.04 0.74
C ASP A 69 6.32 -21.48 -0.28
N VAL A 70 5.48 -22.38 -0.76
CA VAL A 70 4.29 -22.06 -1.54
C VAL A 70 3.11 -22.71 -0.84
N ILE A 71 2.38 -21.91 -0.08
CA ILE A 71 1.32 -22.33 0.82
C ILE A 71 -0.03 -22.00 0.19
N VAL A 72 -0.96 -22.97 0.23
CA VAL A 72 -2.36 -22.76 -0.16
C VAL A 72 -3.27 -23.26 0.95
N GLY A 73 -4.11 -22.35 1.46
CA GLY A 73 -5.18 -22.63 2.40
C GLY A 73 -6.34 -23.42 1.79
N SER A 74 -7.50 -23.20 2.35
CA SER A 74 -8.75 -23.88 2.08
C SER A 74 -9.84 -22.84 1.77
N ALA A 75 -11.09 -23.26 1.65
CA ALA A 75 -12.20 -22.33 1.39
C ALA A 75 -12.94 -21.93 2.67
N GLY A 76 -12.31 -22.09 3.82
CA GLY A 76 -12.82 -21.60 5.09
C GLY A 76 -11.66 -21.16 5.98
N ASP A 77 -12.01 -20.54 7.10
CA ASP A 77 -11.11 -19.81 7.99
C ASP A 77 -9.84 -20.60 8.37
N ASP A 78 -8.70 -20.11 7.90
CA ASP A 78 -7.38 -20.67 8.12
C ASP A 78 -6.49 -19.76 8.98
N VAL A 79 -5.52 -20.37 9.66
CA VAL A 79 -4.44 -19.66 10.35
C VAL A 79 -3.13 -20.12 9.73
N ILE A 80 -2.48 -19.25 8.99
CA ILE A 80 -1.30 -19.56 8.19
C ILE A 80 -0.11 -18.76 8.74
N ASP A 81 1.00 -19.44 9.03
CA ASP A 81 2.27 -18.83 9.43
C ASP A 81 3.38 -19.38 8.53
N GLY A 82 3.94 -18.55 7.64
CA GLY A 82 5.02 -18.94 6.73
C GLY A 82 6.36 -19.15 7.46
N LEU A 83 6.50 -18.60 8.67
CA LEU A 83 7.68 -18.61 9.54
C LEU A 83 8.86 -17.78 9.00
N GLY A 84 9.46 -18.17 7.89
CA GLY A 84 10.47 -17.32 7.27
C GLY A 84 11.05 -17.90 6.00
N GLY A 85 11.71 -17.07 5.21
CA GLY A 85 11.97 -17.38 3.80
C GLY A 85 11.31 -16.31 2.94
N HIS A 86 11.16 -16.62 1.64
CA HIS A 86 10.40 -15.77 0.71
C HIS A 86 9.20 -16.55 0.19
N ASP A 87 8.11 -16.45 0.94
CA ASP A 87 6.94 -17.28 0.84
C ASP A 87 5.93 -16.74 -0.17
N ARG A 88 5.08 -17.66 -0.61
CA ARG A 88 3.94 -17.40 -1.47
C ARG A 88 2.72 -18.04 -0.85
N ILE A 89 1.85 -17.22 -0.30
CA ILE A 89 0.69 -17.70 0.46
C ILE A 89 -0.58 -17.27 -0.27
N CYS A 90 -1.49 -18.22 -0.47
CA CYS A 90 -2.84 -17.96 -0.97
C CYS A 90 -3.85 -18.51 0.06
N GLY A 91 -4.61 -17.65 0.75
CA GLY A 91 -5.64 -18.03 1.73
C GLY A 91 -6.85 -18.67 1.08
N LEU A 92 -7.32 -18.05 -0.01
CA LEU A 92 -8.46 -18.38 -0.86
C LEU A 92 -9.79 -17.76 -0.41
N SER A 93 -10.57 -18.44 0.41
CA SER A 93 -11.84 -17.87 0.89
C SER A 93 -12.04 -18.25 2.33
N GLY A 94 -12.75 -17.43 3.08
CA GLY A 94 -12.87 -17.57 4.53
C GLY A 94 -12.25 -16.36 5.22
N ALA A 95 -12.47 -16.23 6.52
CA ALA A 95 -11.81 -15.19 7.30
C ALA A 95 -10.47 -15.75 7.81
N ASP A 96 -9.40 -15.47 7.09
CA ASP A 96 -8.07 -16.02 7.32
C ASP A 96 -7.22 -15.11 8.22
N THR A 97 -6.29 -15.71 8.94
CA THR A 97 -5.21 -14.99 9.62
C THR A 97 -3.88 -15.49 9.05
N ILE A 98 -3.17 -14.62 8.35
CA ILE A 98 -1.96 -14.96 7.60
C ILE A 98 -0.79 -14.10 8.09
N ALA A 99 0.28 -14.76 8.52
CA ALA A 99 1.59 -14.18 8.73
C ALA A 99 2.55 -14.77 7.70
N GLY A 100 3.23 -13.93 6.91
CA GLY A 100 4.29 -14.40 6.00
C GLY A 100 5.50 -14.92 6.78
N GLY A 101 5.83 -14.23 7.87
CA GLY A 101 7.03 -14.53 8.65
C GLY A 101 8.22 -13.78 8.08
N LEU A 102 9.44 -14.16 8.48
CA LEU A 102 10.61 -13.34 8.13
C LEU A 102 10.96 -13.38 6.64
N GLY A 103 11.03 -12.21 6.00
CA GLY A 103 11.61 -12.02 4.66
C GLY A 103 10.58 -11.57 3.62
N ASP A 104 11.03 -11.22 2.41
CA ASP A 104 10.15 -10.71 1.35
C ASP A 104 9.09 -11.75 0.90
N ASP A 105 7.86 -11.55 1.35
CA ASP A 105 6.74 -12.46 1.17
C ASP A 105 5.72 -11.93 0.17
N ARG A 106 4.92 -12.86 -0.36
CA ARG A 106 3.79 -12.53 -1.22
C ARG A 106 2.54 -13.25 -0.76
N ILE A 107 1.53 -12.49 -0.39
CA ILE A 107 0.29 -12.98 0.19
C ILE A 107 -0.91 -12.50 -0.64
N ASP A 108 -1.86 -13.40 -0.86
CA ASP A 108 -3.20 -13.13 -1.42
C ASP A 108 -4.18 -13.85 -0.49
N ALA A 109 -4.85 -13.08 0.36
CA ALA A 109 -5.70 -13.63 1.41
C ALA A 109 -7.01 -14.16 0.79
N GLY A 110 -7.62 -13.37 -0.09
CA GLY A 110 -8.64 -13.80 -1.03
C GLY A 110 -10.01 -13.20 -0.71
N ASP A 111 -11.04 -14.03 -0.59
CA ASP A 111 -12.39 -13.57 -0.27
C ASP A 111 -12.69 -13.81 1.22
N GLY A 112 -12.97 -12.76 1.99
CA GLY A 112 -13.33 -12.81 3.40
C GLY A 112 -12.76 -11.62 4.15
N ASP A 113 -13.11 -11.51 5.43
CA ASP A 113 -12.54 -10.46 6.29
C ASP A 113 -11.22 -10.99 6.87
N ASP A 114 -10.10 -10.64 6.25
CA ASP A 114 -8.81 -11.25 6.52
C ASP A 114 -7.92 -10.41 7.45
N GLN A 115 -7.01 -11.08 8.17
CA GLN A 115 -5.90 -10.45 8.89
C GLN A 115 -4.59 -10.87 8.23
N VAL A 116 -3.89 -9.91 7.61
CA VAL A 116 -2.69 -10.16 6.83
C VAL A 116 -1.51 -9.39 7.41
N HIS A 117 -0.42 -10.10 7.69
CA HIS A 117 0.83 -9.55 8.19
C HIS A 117 1.96 -10.05 7.30
N GLY A 118 2.78 -9.16 6.74
CA GLY A 118 3.91 -9.62 5.92
C GLY A 118 4.92 -10.37 6.78
N ASP A 119 5.22 -9.89 7.98
CA ASP A 119 6.13 -10.57 8.90
C ASP A 119 5.41 -11.25 10.10
N VAL A 120 5.82 -10.88 11.32
CA VAL A 120 5.57 -11.63 12.54
C VAL A 120 4.29 -11.14 13.19
N PHE A 121 3.32 -12.04 13.33
CA PHE A 121 2.17 -11.84 14.19
C PHE A 121 2.42 -12.38 15.61
N ALA A 122 2.51 -11.48 16.59
CA ALA A 122 2.62 -11.83 17.99
C ALA A 122 1.36 -11.41 18.76
N ALA A 123 0.43 -12.36 18.94
CA ALA A 123 -0.77 -12.14 19.77
C ALA A 123 -0.47 -11.67 21.21
N SER A 124 0.76 -11.88 21.70
CA SER A 124 1.26 -11.30 22.95
C SER A 124 2.77 -11.11 22.90
N GLY A 125 3.28 -10.07 23.56
CA GLY A 125 4.72 -9.78 23.59
C GLY A 125 5.15 -8.95 22.38
N ASN A 126 6.44 -9.02 22.04
CA ASN A 126 7.02 -8.20 20.98
C ASN A 126 7.12 -8.98 19.68
N ALA A 127 7.00 -8.28 18.56
CA ALA A 127 7.23 -8.79 17.21
C ALA A 127 8.37 -8.02 16.53
N SER A 128 9.18 -8.73 15.75
CA SER A 128 10.25 -8.13 14.96
C SER A 128 10.45 -8.90 13.67
N GLY A 129 10.31 -8.22 12.56
CA GLY A 129 10.48 -8.72 11.20
C GLY A 129 10.93 -7.58 10.29
N TYR A 130 11.44 -7.91 9.11
CA TYR A 130 11.74 -6.93 8.08
C TYR A 130 11.52 -7.61 6.73
N GLY A 131 10.86 -6.94 5.80
CA GLY A 131 10.55 -7.48 4.49
C GLY A 131 10.49 -6.42 3.40
N ASN A 132 10.18 -6.84 2.18
CA ASN A 132 9.55 -5.97 1.19
C ASN A 132 8.39 -6.78 0.65
N ASP A 133 7.28 -6.70 1.34
CA ASP A 133 6.19 -7.63 1.23
C ASP A 133 5.17 -7.14 0.23
N ARG A 134 4.45 -8.10 -0.34
CA ARG A 134 3.34 -7.82 -1.23
C ARG A 134 2.10 -8.52 -0.75
N LEU A 135 1.19 -7.73 -0.21
CA LEU A 135 -0.03 -8.18 0.41
C LEU A 135 -1.23 -7.79 -0.45
N VAL A 136 -2.16 -8.72 -0.60
CA VAL A 136 -3.47 -8.49 -1.22
C VAL A 136 -4.51 -9.03 -0.25
N GLY A 137 -5.39 -8.16 0.23
CA GLY A 137 -6.53 -8.53 1.07
C GLY A 137 -7.54 -9.29 0.22
N GLY A 138 -8.18 -8.57 -0.70
CA GLY A 138 -9.00 -9.14 -1.76
C GLY A 138 -10.41 -8.59 -1.70
N SER A 139 -11.38 -9.34 -1.18
CA SER A 139 -12.72 -8.78 -0.93
C SER A 139 -13.17 -9.10 0.48
N GLY A 140 -13.81 -8.14 1.15
CA GLY A 140 -14.10 -8.20 2.57
C GLY A 140 -13.44 -7.03 3.28
N ASP A 141 -13.68 -6.90 4.58
CA ASP A 141 -13.10 -5.82 5.37
C ASP A 141 -11.77 -6.32 5.97
N ASP A 142 -10.63 -5.94 5.37
CA ASP A 142 -9.33 -6.52 5.70
C ASP A 142 -8.51 -5.67 6.70
N LEU A 143 -7.72 -6.34 7.54
CA LEU A 143 -6.70 -5.72 8.38
C LEU A 143 -5.31 -6.15 7.88
N MET A 144 -4.53 -5.20 7.36
CA MET A 144 -3.24 -5.49 6.75
C MET A 144 -2.10 -4.69 7.40
N ASN A 145 -0.98 -5.36 7.68
CA ASN A 145 0.27 -4.72 8.09
C ASN A 145 1.41 -5.23 7.20
N GLY A 146 2.24 -4.34 6.65
CA GLY A 146 3.36 -4.77 5.80
C GLY A 146 4.38 -5.59 6.58
N ASP A 147 4.74 -5.21 7.81
CA ASP A 147 5.66 -6.01 8.64
C ASP A 147 4.95 -6.66 9.84
N SER A 148 5.32 -6.23 11.06
CA SER A 148 5.06 -6.92 12.31
C SER A 148 3.83 -6.39 13.04
N PHE A 149 3.07 -7.30 13.66
CA PHE A 149 1.92 -6.94 14.48
C PHE A 149 2.04 -7.49 15.91
N ALA A 150 2.00 -6.59 16.89
CA ALA A 150 2.10 -6.91 18.32
C ALA A 150 1.13 -6.07 19.16
N PRO A 151 -0.17 -6.42 19.25
CA PRO A 151 -1.19 -5.60 19.91
C PRO A 151 -0.91 -5.31 21.39
N ASP A 152 -0.18 -6.18 22.07
CA ASP A 152 0.16 -6.07 23.50
C ASP A 152 1.65 -5.79 23.76
N GLY A 153 2.42 -5.40 22.75
CA GLY A 153 3.85 -5.15 22.90
C GLY A 153 4.43 -4.25 21.84
N THR A 154 5.76 -4.31 21.72
CA THR A 154 6.49 -3.53 20.72
C THR A 154 6.54 -4.31 19.41
N ALA A 155 6.06 -3.69 18.33
CA ALA A 155 6.29 -4.18 16.97
C ALA A 155 7.42 -3.37 16.34
N THR A 156 8.36 -4.05 15.70
CA THR A 156 9.42 -3.39 14.95
C THR A 156 9.59 -4.05 13.60
N GLY A 157 9.85 -3.27 12.56
CA GLY A 157 10.03 -3.78 11.22
C GLY A 157 9.77 -2.68 10.24
N GLY A 158 10.47 -2.72 9.12
CA GLY A 158 10.32 -1.75 8.05
C GLY A 158 10.63 -2.41 6.73
N GLY A 159 10.12 -1.85 5.66
CA GLY A 159 10.17 -2.46 4.35
C GLY A 159 9.81 -1.45 3.26
N ASN A 160 9.79 -1.88 2.01
CA ASN A 160 9.10 -1.12 0.97
C ASN A 160 7.96 -1.99 0.48
N ASP A 161 6.85 -1.91 1.19
CA ASP A 161 5.77 -2.84 1.09
C ASP A 161 4.74 -2.39 0.07
N GLN A 162 3.96 -3.36 -0.39
CA GLN A 162 2.89 -3.15 -1.35
C GLN A 162 1.63 -3.80 -0.81
N LEU A 163 0.72 -2.98 -0.30
CA LEU A 163 -0.56 -3.43 0.22
C LEU A 163 -1.66 -3.01 -0.76
N LEU A 164 -2.52 -3.95 -1.12
CA LEU A 164 -3.74 -3.70 -1.86
C LEU A 164 -4.89 -4.26 -1.04
N GLY A 165 -5.75 -3.39 -0.51
CA GLY A 165 -6.92 -3.76 0.29
C GLY A 165 -7.90 -4.54 -0.57
N GLY A 166 -8.51 -3.84 -1.52
CA GLY A 166 -9.26 -4.47 -2.59
C GLY A 166 -10.69 -3.96 -2.65
N ALA A 167 -11.63 -4.70 -2.09
CA ALA A 167 -13.01 -4.25 -2.02
C ALA A 167 -13.54 -4.46 -0.60
N GLY A 168 -13.95 -3.40 0.08
CA GLY A 168 -14.42 -3.44 1.46
C GLY A 168 -13.81 -2.31 2.28
N ASP A 169 -14.15 -2.27 3.57
CA ASP A 169 -13.64 -1.24 4.48
C ASP A 169 -12.29 -1.70 5.06
N ASP A 170 -11.21 -1.35 4.36
CA ASP A 170 -9.88 -1.86 4.68
C ASP A 170 -9.10 -0.98 5.65
N LYS A 171 -8.30 -1.63 6.50
CA LYS A 171 -7.38 -0.98 7.41
C LYS A 171 -5.96 -1.44 7.17
N MET A 172 -5.11 -0.51 6.75
CA MET A 172 -3.74 -0.82 6.37
C MET A 172 -2.72 -0.01 7.16
N THR A 173 -1.58 -0.64 7.45
CA THR A 173 -0.39 0.00 8.03
C THR A 173 0.80 -0.49 7.23
N GLY A 174 1.57 0.40 6.60
CA GLY A 174 2.65 0.00 5.70
C GLY A 174 3.75 -0.76 6.43
N ASP A 175 4.14 -0.33 7.63
CA ASP A 175 5.14 -1.04 8.42
C ASP A 175 4.51 -1.89 9.56
N SER A 176 4.82 -1.49 10.81
CA SER A 176 4.57 -2.20 12.04
C SER A 176 3.44 -1.57 12.85
N ARG A 177 2.74 -2.41 13.62
CA ARG A 177 1.67 -1.95 14.52
C ARG A 177 1.71 -2.62 15.88
N GLY A 178 1.59 -1.86 16.96
CA GLY A 178 1.58 -2.41 18.32
C GLY A 178 1.19 -1.42 19.42
N LEU A 179 1.53 -1.75 20.67
CA LEU A 179 1.47 -0.76 21.77
C LEU A 179 2.51 0.34 21.58
N SER A 180 3.68 -0.04 21.06
CA SER A 180 4.61 0.87 20.44
C SER A 180 5.05 0.25 19.13
N ALA A 181 5.22 1.07 18.11
CA ALA A 181 5.62 0.60 16.80
C ALA A 181 6.81 1.40 16.29
N SER A 182 7.72 0.73 15.60
CA SER A 182 8.78 1.41 14.86
C SER A 182 9.03 0.73 13.53
N GLY A 183 9.24 1.51 12.49
CA GLY A 183 9.43 1.02 11.14
C GLY A 183 9.76 2.15 10.21
N GLY A 184 9.83 1.86 8.93
CA GLY A 184 9.95 2.87 7.91
C GLY A 184 10.40 2.27 6.60
N GLY A 185 10.05 2.96 5.55
CA GLY A 185 10.47 2.72 4.19
C GLY A 185 9.43 3.29 3.25
N ASN A 186 9.54 2.98 1.95
CA ASN A 186 8.78 3.68 0.92
C ASN A 186 7.65 2.77 0.42
N ASP A 187 6.54 2.85 1.11
CA ASP A 187 5.41 1.96 0.96
C ASP A 187 4.47 2.39 -0.17
N ARG A 188 3.71 1.42 -0.66
CA ARG A 188 2.69 1.63 -1.69
C ARG A 188 1.40 0.98 -1.25
N MET A 189 0.42 1.82 -0.97
CA MET A 189 -0.89 1.38 -0.55
C MET A 189 -1.96 1.83 -1.54
N ASP A 190 -2.93 0.95 -1.76
CA ASP A 190 -4.12 1.20 -2.55
C ASP A 190 -5.30 0.56 -1.81
N GLY A 191 -6.18 1.38 -1.22
CA GLY A 191 -7.37 0.90 -0.52
C GLY A 191 -8.29 0.09 -1.45
N GLY A 192 -8.27 0.42 -2.74
CA GLY A 192 -8.96 -0.35 -3.75
C GLY A 192 -10.24 0.34 -4.23
N ALA A 193 -11.27 -0.43 -4.57
CA ALA A 193 -12.46 0.12 -5.22
C ALA A 193 -13.74 -0.58 -4.77
N ASP A 194 -14.55 0.14 -3.99
CA ASP A 194 -15.69 -0.43 -3.25
C ASP A 194 -17.02 -0.01 -3.86
N GLY A 195 -16.98 0.51 -5.09
CA GLY A 195 -18.16 1.08 -5.74
C GLY A 195 -18.64 2.39 -5.11
N GLY A 196 -17.80 3.07 -4.31
CA GLY A 196 -18.02 4.45 -3.85
C GLY A 196 -18.66 4.60 -2.47
N ILE A 197 -18.52 3.60 -1.58
CA ILE A 197 -19.07 3.64 -0.22
C ILE A 197 -18.12 3.08 0.85
N GLY A 198 -16.89 2.70 0.46
CA GLY A 198 -15.91 2.16 1.39
C GLY A 198 -15.35 3.23 2.32
N GLU A 199 -14.94 2.85 3.51
CA GLU A 199 -14.22 3.71 4.45
C GLU A 199 -12.87 3.09 4.77
N GLU A 200 -11.80 3.57 4.13
CA GLU A 200 -10.46 3.04 4.35
C GLU A 200 -9.66 3.88 5.38
N HIS A 201 -8.88 3.20 6.20
CA HIS A 201 -7.93 3.82 7.13
C HIS A 201 -6.52 3.32 6.84
N LEU A 202 -5.71 4.17 6.21
CA LEU A 202 -4.36 3.85 5.77
C LEU A 202 -3.36 4.64 6.61
N VAL A 203 -2.35 3.94 7.13
CA VAL A 203 -1.17 4.51 7.76
C VAL A 203 0.04 4.13 6.92
N GLY A 204 0.72 5.11 6.30
CA GLY A 204 2.00 5.00 5.57
C GLY A 204 3.00 4.13 6.30
N GLY A 205 3.50 4.61 7.43
CA GLY A 205 4.48 3.87 8.22
C GLY A 205 3.89 3.09 9.39
N SER A 206 4.19 3.54 10.62
CA SER A 206 3.96 2.79 11.86
C SER A 206 2.74 3.24 12.67
N GLY A 207 2.03 2.29 13.27
CA GLY A 207 0.79 2.53 14.01
C GLY A 207 0.83 2.11 15.49
N SER A 208 0.41 3.01 16.38
CA SER A 208 0.22 2.75 17.80
C SER A 208 -1.12 3.26 18.31
N THR A 209 -1.77 2.47 19.16
CA THR A 209 -3.05 2.83 19.79
C THR A 209 -2.92 3.32 21.23
N VAL A 210 -1.74 3.20 21.85
CA VAL A 210 -1.54 3.54 23.27
C VAL A 210 -0.20 4.23 23.54
N GLY A 211 0.90 3.79 22.94
CA GLY A 211 2.22 4.38 23.13
C GLY A 211 2.74 5.07 21.87
N ASP A 212 4.06 5.05 21.72
CA ASP A 212 4.75 5.75 20.64
C ASP A 212 4.70 5.02 19.30
N ALA A 213 4.68 5.78 18.20
CA ALA A 213 4.98 5.26 16.87
C ALA A 213 6.15 6.03 16.25
N SER A 214 7.04 5.32 15.55
CA SER A 214 8.06 5.95 14.74
C SER A 214 8.13 5.35 13.35
N GLY A 215 7.92 6.16 12.33
CA GLY A 215 7.84 5.79 10.92
C GLY A 215 8.41 6.93 10.08
N ALA A 216 9.02 6.59 8.95
CA ALA A 216 9.47 7.55 7.96
C ALA A 216 9.44 6.86 6.60
N GLY A 217 9.27 7.61 5.52
CA GLY A 217 9.17 7.01 4.19
C GLY A 217 9.28 8.02 3.07
N ASP A 218 9.18 7.57 1.83
CA ASP A 218 8.50 8.40 0.83
C ASP A 218 7.36 7.51 0.31
N ASP A 219 6.20 7.60 0.96
CA ASP A 219 5.09 6.70 0.74
C ASP A 219 4.18 7.16 -0.38
N LYS A 220 3.39 6.20 -0.83
CA LYS A 220 2.39 6.44 -1.85
C LYS A 220 1.08 5.79 -1.44
N ILE A 221 0.15 6.61 -0.99
CA ILE A 221 -1.15 6.20 -0.50
C ILE A 221 -2.23 6.63 -1.48
N LEU A 222 -2.99 5.64 -1.98
CA LEU A 222 -4.21 5.85 -2.73
C LEU A 222 -5.36 5.34 -1.87
N GLY A 223 -6.27 6.23 -1.46
CA GLY A 223 -7.45 5.87 -0.69
C GLY A 223 -8.38 5.01 -1.54
N GLY A 224 -9.07 5.65 -2.48
CA GLY A 224 -9.98 4.93 -3.35
C GLY A 224 -11.23 5.76 -3.62
N PRO A 225 -12.36 5.12 -3.89
CA PRO A 225 -13.65 5.79 -3.92
C PRO A 225 -14.42 5.52 -2.62
N GLY A 226 -14.49 6.49 -1.73
CA GLY A 226 -15.08 6.27 -0.41
C GLY A 226 -14.93 7.49 0.47
N SER A 227 -14.91 7.32 1.78
CA SER A 227 -14.45 8.37 2.71
C SER A 227 -13.23 7.85 3.45
N GLU A 228 -12.10 8.51 3.22
CA GLU A 228 -10.80 7.96 3.58
C GLU A 228 -10.12 8.78 4.68
N LEU A 229 -9.51 8.08 5.63
CA LEU A 229 -8.53 8.63 6.55
C LEU A 229 -7.14 8.14 6.15
N LEU A 230 -6.36 9.05 5.58
CA LEU A 230 -4.97 8.80 5.21
C LEU A 230 -4.06 9.52 6.22
N VAL A 231 -3.26 8.76 6.93
CA VAL A 231 -2.11 9.26 7.70
C VAL A 231 -0.89 8.68 7.01
N ASP A 232 0.11 9.48 6.69
CA ASP A 232 1.30 8.94 6.04
C ASP A 232 2.21 8.27 7.08
N ASP A 233 3.22 8.91 7.63
CA ASP A 233 4.22 8.19 8.41
C ASP A 233 3.75 7.48 9.67
N SER A 234 3.14 8.18 10.62
CA SER A 234 2.94 7.61 11.97
C SER A 234 1.65 8.06 12.61
N ASN A 235 0.93 7.11 13.17
CA ASN A 235 -0.28 7.37 13.94
C ASN A 235 -0.09 6.83 15.36
N ALA A 236 0.06 7.71 16.35
CA ALA A 236 0.37 7.35 17.73
C ALA A 236 -0.59 7.97 18.74
N ALA A 237 -0.68 7.39 19.93
CA ALA A 237 -1.42 7.99 21.05
C ALA A 237 -0.51 8.85 21.93
N GLU A 238 0.76 8.46 22.13
CA GLU A 238 1.74 9.23 22.90
C GLU A 238 2.59 10.10 21.99
N ASP A 239 3.77 9.66 21.55
CA ASP A 239 4.62 10.40 20.62
C ASP A 239 4.65 9.76 19.21
N ALA A 240 4.56 10.58 18.17
CA ALA A 240 4.77 10.17 16.79
C ALA A 240 6.05 10.82 16.26
N SER A 241 6.98 10.05 15.68
CA SER A 241 8.28 10.61 15.30
C SER A 241 8.89 9.97 14.07
N GLY A 242 9.73 10.73 13.36
CA GLY A 242 10.36 10.28 12.13
C GLY A 242 11.04 11.43 11.43
N ASP A 243 11.59 11.18 10.24
CA ASP A 243 12.10 12.25 9.38
C ASP A 243 10.95 12.91 8.58
N GLY A 244 9.69 12.47 8.76
CA GLY A 244 8.57 12.79 7.85
C GLY A 244 8.65 11.88 6.63
N GLY A 245 8.43 12.45 5.45
CA GLY A 245 8.82 11.79 4.21
C GLY A 245 8.89 12.76 3.04
N ASN A 246 8.46 12.35 1.86
CA ASN A 246 8.00 13.30 0.84
C ASN A 246 6.91 12.57 0.07
N ASP A 247 5.71 12.69 0.61
CA ASP A 247 4.74 11.64 0.43
C ASP A 247 3.74 11.99 -0.65
N PHE A 248 3.04 10.96 -1.13
CA PHE A 248 1.98 11.15 -2.08
C PHE A 248 0.69 10.52 -1.60
N LEU A 249 -0.24 11.39 -1.21
CA LEU A 249 -1.58 11.02 -0.79
C LEU A 249 -2.59 11.47 -1.85
N ASP A 250 -3.44 10.56 -2.31
CA ASP A 250 -4.64 10.86 -3.11
C ASP A 250 -5.81 10.17 -2.42
N VAL A 251 -6.70 10.96 -1.79
CA VAL A 251 -7.91 10.41 -1.15
C VAL A 251 -8.80 9.73 -2.18
N GLY A 252 -8.74 10.20 -3.43
CA GLY A 252 -9.38 9.59 -4.58
C GLY A 252 -10.45 10.47 -5.21
N ALA A 253 -11.32 9.89 -6.04
CA ALA A 253 -12.14 10.68 -6.97
C ALA A 253 -13.55 11.03 -6.47
N ASP A 254 -14.07 10.25 -5.52
CA ASP A 254 -15.49 10.22 -5.18
C ASP A 254 -15.80 10.42 -3.68
N GLY A 255 -14.79 10.54 -2.80
CA GLY A 255 -14.96 11.16 -1.49
C GLY A 255 -13.66 11.52 -0.77
N GLY A 256 -13.77 11.69 0.55
CA GLY A 256 -12.71 12.11 1.45
C GLY A 256 -13.23 12.50 2.85
N PHE A 257 -12.35 12.34 3.84
CA PHE A 257 -12.54 12.77 5.23
C PHE A 257 -11.33 13.56 5.71
N ALA A 258 -10.15 12.93 5.72
CA ALA A 258 -8.91 13.61 6.06
C ALA A 258 -7.67 12.95 5.45
N ALA A 259 -6.69 13.78 5.07
CA ALA A 259 -5.35 13.34 4.73
C ALA A 259 -4.30 14.19 5.48
N LEU A 260 -3.36 13.51 6.12
CA LEU A 260 -2.24 14.10 6.86
C LEU A 260 -0.94 13.59 6.25
N GLY A 261 -0.06 14.49 5.82
CA GLY A 261 1.15 14.12 5.08
C GLY A 261 2.26 13.54 5.93
N ASP A 262 2.27 13.75 7.26
CA ASP A 262 3.27 13.14 8.15
C ASP A 262 2.60 12.44 9.37
N HIS A 263 2.90 12.95 10.57
CA HIS A 263 2.61 12.29 11.83
C HIS A 263 1.29 12.77 12.45
N ASN A 264 0.57 11.85 13.07
CA ASN A 264 -0.70 12.11 13.74
C ASN A 264 -0.67 11.64 15.20
N ILE A 265 -1.13 12.52 16.09
CA ILE A 265 -1.47 12.17 17.48
C ILE A 265 -2.98 11.94 17.59
N ASN A 266 -3.38 10.73 17.96
CA ASN A 266 -4.77 10.30 18.06
C ASN A 266 -5.37 10.34 19.49
N ASP A 267 -4.61 10.79 20.49
CA ASP A 267 -5.09 11.05 21.85
C ASP A 267 -4.93 12.55 22.20
N PRO A 268 -5.98 13.27 22.65
CA PRO A 268 -5.86 14.65 23.10
C PRO A 268 -4.99 14.83 24.36
N ALA A 269 -4.71 13.75 25.09
CA ALA A 269 -3.74 13.71 26.19
C ALA A 269 -2.34 13.29 25.73
N GLY A 270 -2.17 13.04 24.42
CA GLY A 270 -0.93 12.63 23.78
C GLY A 270 0.17 13.68 23.81
N GLY A 271 1.26 13.34 23.15
CA GLY A 271 2.53 14.05 23.19
C GLY A 271 2.80 14.88 21.94
N SER A 272 3.99 14.69 21.40
CA SER A 272 4.55 15.45 20.28
C SER A 272 4.54 14.65 18.99
N ALA A 273 4.36 15.36 17.87
CA ALA A 273 4.66 14.80 16.56
C ALA A 273 5.89 15.55 16.00
N THR A 274 6.93 14.82 15.62
CA THR A 274 8.23 15.41 15.22
C THR A 274 8.78 14.75 13.97
N GLY A 275 9.16 15.55 12.98
CA GLY A 275 9.42 15.08 11.63
C GLY A 275 8.56 15.90 10.66
N SER A 276 9.04 16.08 9.43
CA SER A 276 8.25 16.76 8.40
C SER A 276 8.74 16.43 6.99
N GLY A 277 7.81 16.12 6.10
CA GLY A 277 8.06 15.85 4.70
C GLY A 277 7.74 17.01 3.77
N SER A 278 8.04 16.91 2.48
CA SER A 278 7.48 17.86 1.49
C SER A 278 6.47 17.14 0.61
N ASP A 279 5.21 17.26 0.98
CA ASP A 279 4.21 16.29 0.59
C ASP A 279 3.35 16.78 -0.56
N ARG A 280 2.73 15.81 -1.22
CA ARG A 280 1.78 16.07 -2.29
C ARG A 280 0.47 15.40 -1.98
N ILE A 281 -0.45 16.19 -1.46
CA ILE A 281 -1.76 15.74 -1.04
C ILE A 281 -2.81 16.19 -2.05
N ILE A 282 -3.68 15.26 -2.43
CA ILE A 282 -4.77 15.54 -3.35
C ILE A 282 -6.10 15.06 -2.77
N GLY A 283 -7.01 16.02 -2.59
CA GLY A 283 -8.40 15.82 -2.21
C GLY A 283 -9.30 15.26 -3.32
N GLY A 284 -10.57 15.08 -2.99
CA GLY A 284 -11.59 14.41 -3.77
C GLY A 284 -12.61 15.34 -4.41
N ARG A 285 -13.88 15.05 -4.22
CA ARG A 285 -15.01 15.91 -4.62
C ARG A 285 -15.90 16.30 -3.44
N ALA A 286 -15.61 15.74 -2.27
CA ALA A 286 -16.29 15.98 -1.02
C ALA A 286 -15.52 17.04 -0.24
N ASP A 287 -16.08 17.49 0.88
CA ASP A 287 -15.42 18.44 1.76
C ASP A 287 -14.27 17.71 2.48
N ASP A 288 -13.02 18.09 2.21
CA ASP A 288 -11.84 17.40 2.74
C ASP A 288 -11.10 18.22 3.82
N LEU A 289 -10.51 17.54 4.81
CA LEU A 289 -9.45 18.11 5.67
C LEU A 289 -8.08 17.65 5.16
N LEU A 290 -7.25 18.56 4.68
CA LEU A 290 -5.92 18.23 4.15
C LEU A 290 -4.85 18.99 4.94
N VAL A 291 -3.92 18.25 5.54
CA VAL A 291 -2.83 18.79 6.36
C VAL A 291 -1.51 18.36 5.73
N GLY A 292 -0.65 19.31 5.38
CA GLY A 292 0.66 19.03 4.79
C GLY A 292 1.52 18.26 5.77
N ASP A 293 1.85 18.84 6.92
CA ASP A 293 2.68 18.14 7.91
C ASP A 293 1.85 17.29 8.92
N SER A 294 2.06 17.55 10.22
CA SER A 294 1.58 16.75 11.33
C SER A 294 0.39 17.36 12.08
N ALA A 295 -0.44 16.50 12.68
CA ALA A 295 -1.43 16.90 13.68
C ALA A 295 -0.89 16.64 15.09
N VAL A 296 -0.79 17.71 15.89
CA VAL A 296 -0.04 17.69 17.15
C VAL A 296 -0.83 18.22 18.35
N VAL A 297 -0.49 17.73 19.54
CA VAL A 297 -0.96 18.31 20.83
C VAL A 297 0.07 19.31 21.37
N ASP A 298 1.34 18.92 21.43
CA ASP A 298 2.45 19.79 21.81
C ASP A 298 3.21 20.31 20.57
N ALA A 299 3.01 21.59 20.26
CA ALA A 299 3.66 22.24 19.11
C ALA A 299 5.03 22.89 19.43
N THR A 300 5.66 22.56 20.57
CA THR A 300 6.95 23.17 20.95
C THR A 300 8.15 22.62 20.18
N THR A 301 8.00 21.46 19.53
CA THR A 301 9.07 20.76 18.82
C THR A 301 8.62 20.25 17.44
N THR A 302 7.89 21.07 16.69
CA THR A 302 7.47 20.70 15.32
C THR A 302 8.52 21.11 14.29
N ASP A 303 8.57 20.32 13.22
CA ASP A 303 9.26 20.66 11.96
C ASP A 303 8.20 20.89 10.87
N ALA A 304 8.60 21.47 9.73
CA ALA A 304 7.65 21.78 8.65
C ALA A 304 8.27 21.68 7.26
N GLY A 305 7.42 21.21 6.35
CA GLY A 305 7.63 20.76 4.99
C GLY A 305 7.71 21.81 3.90
N ASN A 306 7.41 21.44 2.66
CA ASN A 306 7.07 22.41 1.61
C ASN A 306 6.01 21.77 0.73
N ASP A 307 4.75 22.00 1.04
CA ASP A 307 3.71 21.07 0.62
C ASP A 307 2.98 21.55 -0.62
N VAL A 308 2.42 20.59 -1.34
CA VAL A 308 1.58 20.84 -2.51
C VAL A 308 0.24 20.17 -2.30
N ILE A 309 -0.72 20.95 -1.85
CA ILE A 309 -2.06 20.46 -1.49
C ILE A 309 -3.08 20.96 -2.50
N LYS A 310 -3.95 20.04 -2.93
CA LYS A 310 -5.01 20.35 -3.88
C LYS A 310 -6.34 19.70 -3.46
N GLY A 311 -7.29 20.49 -2.98
CA GLY A 311 -8.63 20.02 -2.57
C GLY A 311 -9.48 19.48 -3.72
N ARG A 312 -9.38 20.11 -4.90
CA ARG A 312 -10.15 19.84 -6.14
C ARG A 312 -11.57 20.37 -6.07
N GLY A 313 -12.47 19.82 -5.25
CA GLY A 313 -13.78 20.42 -5.04
C GLY A 313 -14.52 19.79 -3.89
N GLY A 314 -15.55 20.47 -3.41
CA GLY A 314 -15.94 20.37 -2.01
C GLY A 314 -15.61 21.69 -1.32
N ASN A 315 -16.10 21.90 -0.11
CA ASN A 315 -15.68 23.01 0.74
C ASN A 315 -14.53 22.52 1.60
N ASP A 316 -13.32 22.67 1.09
CA ASP A 316 -12.15 22.01 1.65
C ASP A 316 -11.49 22.87 2.75
N THR A 317 -10.87 22.22 3.73
CA THR A 317 -10.01 22.87 4.73
C THR A 317 -8.58 22.40 4.52
N LEU A 318 -7.71 23.32 4.09
CA LEU A 318 -6.32 23.04 3.76
C LEU A 318 -5.38 23.74 4.75
N PHE A 319 -4.50 22.97 5.36
CA PHE A 319 -3.38 23.44 6.17
C PHE A 319 -2.06 23.08 5.49
N GLY A 320 -1.20 24.07 5.23
CA GLY A 320 0.14 23.82 4.70
C GLY A 320 1.00 23.13 5.74
N ASP A 321 1.15 23.77 6.89
CA ASP A 321 1.93 23.23 7.99
C ASP A 321 1.10 22.46 9.04
N ASN A 322 1.78 22.11 10.14
CA ASN A 322 1.23 21.51 11.36
C ASN A 322 -0.09 22.13 11.88
N VAL A 323 -0.98 21.27 12.38
CA VAL A 323 -2.25 21.65 13.00
C VAL A 323 -2.37 21.18 14.45
N ASN A 324 -3.28 21.80 15.21
CA ASN A 324 -3.66 21.25 16.50
C ASN A 324 -4.46 19.95 16.35
N PHE A 325 -4.56 19.18 17.43
CA PHE A 325 -5.39 17.98 17.52
C PHE A 325 -6.83 18.14 16.97
N ASP A 326 -7.48 19.29 17.21
CA ASP A 326 -8.84 19.56 16.73
C ASP A 326 -8.90 19.95 15.24
N ALA A 327 -7.74 20.08 14.58
CA ALA A 327 -7.55 20.49 13.19
C ALA A 327 -8.31 21.77 12.80
N ASP A 328 -8.40 22.74 13.72
CA ASP A 328 -9.11 24.00 13.51
C ASP A 328 -8.18 25.22 13.38
N ARG A 329 -6.87 25.03 13.60
CA ARG A 329 -5.84 26.05 13.42
C ARG A 329 -4.46 25.43 13.18
N THR A 330 -3.62 26.20 12.50
CA THR A 330 -2.17 25.98 12.45
C THR A 330 -1.55 26.13 13.84
N VAL A 331 -0.44 25.43 14.07
CA VAL A 331 0.33 25.51 15.32
C VAL A 331 1.84 25.49 15.05
N GLY A 332 2.61 25.85 16.07
CA GLY A 332 4.06 25.88 15.99
C GLY A 332 4.61 27.17 15.38
N THR A 333 5.93 27.18 15.19
CA THR A 333 6.65 28.30 14.55
C THR A 333 7.52 27.87 13.37
N ALA A 334 7.67 26.55 13.17
CA ALA A 334 8.18 26.01 11.93
C ALA A 334 7.18 26.32 10.82
N GLY A 335 7.66 26.52 9.60
CA GLY A 335 6.79 26.68 8.45
C GLY A 335 7.50 26.47 7.13
N GLY A 336 6.74 25.91 6.20
CA GLY A 336 7.15 25.48 4.89
C GLY A 336 7.07 26.55 3.81
N ARG A 337 7.02 26.15 2.54
CA ARG A 337 6.69 27.11 1.47
C ARG A 337 5.69 26.46 0.55
N ASP A 338 4.45 26.63 0.94
CA ASP A 338 3.42 25.71 0.53
C ASP A 338 2.68 26.25 -0.68
N ARG A 339 2.04 25.31 -1.38
CA ARG A 339 1.18 25.59 -2.52
C ARG A 339 -0.16 24.96 -2.27
N LEU A 340 -1.06 25.77 -1.75
CA LEU A 340 -2.42 25.39 -1.45
C LEU A 340 -3.33 25.80 -2.60
N ARG A 341 -4.16 24.87 -3.05
CA ARG A 341 -5.21 25.14 -4.01
C ARG A 341 -6.50 24.47 -3.58
N GLY A 342 -7.52 25.25 -3.23
CA GLY A 342 -8.84 24.73 -2.83
C GLY A 342 -9.50 24.04 -4.02
N GLY A 343 -10.13 24.80 -4.90
CA GLY A 343 -10.57 24.31 -6.19
C GLY A 343 -11.94 24.82 -6.57
N ALA A 344 -12.99 24.10 -6.19
CA ALA A 344 -14.37 24.45 -6.47
C ALA A 344 -15.22 24.14 -5.24
N GLY A 345 -15.85 25.17 -4.69
CA GLY A 345 -16.52 25.12 -3.40
C GLY A 345 -16.00 26.28 -2.54
N ASP A 346 -16.58 26.48 -1.37
CA ASP A 346 -16.18 27.59 -0.49
C ASP A 346 -15.04 27.11 0.43
N ASP A 347 -13.79 27.32 0.01
CA ASP A 347 -12.63 26.69 0.64
C ASP A 347 -12.00 27.54 1.77
N THR A 348 -11.40 26.88 2.77
CA THR A 348 -10.60 27.50 3.84
C THR A 348 -9.14 27.09 3.69
N LEU A 349 -8.24 28.05 3.45
CA LEU A 349 -6.80 27.79 3.29
C LEU A 349 -6.01 28.50 4.39
N ARG A 350 -5.14 27.76 5.08
CA ARG A 350 -4.21 28.24 6.11
C ARG A 350 -2.81 27.73 5.78
N ALA A 351 -1.92 28.60 5.31
CA ALA A 351 -0.60 28.11 4.90
C ALA A 351 0.32 27.81 6.10
N GLY A 352 0.29 28.67 7.13
CA GLY A 352 1.22 28.58 8.24
C GLY A 352 2.45 29.50 8.03
N PRO A 353 3.49 29.43 8.87
CA PRO A 353 4.63 30.33 8.74
C PRO A 353 5.39 30.17 7.40
N ALA A 354 6.15 31.20 7.02
CA ALA A 354 6.94 31.33 5.80
C ALA A 354 6.18 31.89 4.58
N ASN A 355 6.61 31.57 3.34
CA ASN A 355 6.29 32.41 2.16
C ASN A 355 5.52 31.61 1.13
N ASP A 356 4.19 31.73 1.20
CA ASP A 356 3.33 30.71 0.62
C ASP A 356 2.61 31.17 -0.63
N ARG A 357 2.00 30.19 -1.32
CA ARG A 357 1.13 30.43 -2.47
C ARG A 357 -0.21 29.79 -2.26
N LEU A 358 -1.23 30.63 -2.21
CA LEU A 358 -2.61 30.23 -2.01
C LEU A 358 -3.42 30.57 -3.25
N ASP A 359 -4.26 29.63 -3.65
CA ASP A 359 -5.15 29.75 -4.79
C ASP A 359 -6.51 29.18 -4.42
N GLY A 360 -7.42 30.00 -3.90
CA GLY A 360 -8.74 29.55 -3.40
C GLY A 360 -9.49 28.77 -4.48
N GLY A 361 -9.80 29.43 -5.59
CA GLY A 361 -10.25 28.72 -6.79
C GLY A 361 -11.44 29.36 -7.45
N ARG A 362 -12.53 28.61 -7.55
CA ARG A 362 -13.86 29.13 -7.90
C ARG A 362 -14.66 29.20 -6.60
N ASP A 363 -15.69 30.03 -6.60
CA ASP A 363 -16.62 30.22 -5.48
C ASP A 363 -16.03 31.11 -4.38
N THR A 364 -16.42 30.98 -3.11
CA THR A 364 -16.05 31.96 -2.06
C THR A 364 -15.02 31.39 -1.10
N ASP A 365 -13.78 31.87 -1.19
CA ASP A 365 -12.66 31.28 -0.47
C ASP A 365 -12.14 32.19 0.67
N ASP A 366 -11.80 31.57 1.80
CA ASP A 366 -11.14 32.19 2.95
C ASP A 366 -9.67 31.76 3.06
N CYS A 367 -8.78 32.65 2.61
CA CYS A 367 -7.34 32.39 2.58
C CYS A 367 -6.61 33.23 3.63
N ASP A 368 -5.94 32.57 4.57
CA ASP A 368 -4.96 33.20 5.46
C ASP A 368 -3.58 32.62 5.15
N GLY A 369 -2.72 33.49 4.62
CA GLY A 369 -1.38 33.10 4.19
C GLY A 369 -0.40 32.88 5.32
N GLU A 370 -0.76 33.05 6.60
CA GLU A 370 0.25 32.68 7.59
C GLU A 370 1.43 33.67 7.73
N ALA A 371 2.29 33.48 8.72
CA ALA A 371 3.36 34.43 8.97
C ALA A 371 4.41 34.46 7.84
N GLY A 372 4.30 35.39 6.89
CA GLY A 372 5.40 35.77 6.02
C GLY A 372 4.99 36.65 4.84
N HIS A 373 5.54 36.37 3.66
CA HIS A 373 5.31 37.15 2.43
C HIS A 373 4.58 36.32 1.38
N ASP A 374 3.26 36.26 1.53
CA ASP A 374 2.43 35.28 0.83
C ASP A 374 1.83 35.85 -0.45
N ILE A 375 1.50 34.93 -1.35
CA ILE A 375 0.79 35.25 -2.59
C ILE A 375 -0.53 34.49 -2.58
N ALA A 376 -1.61 35.20 -2.25
CA ALA A 376 -2.97 34.69 -2.39
C ALA A 376 -3.62 35.22 -3.68
N VAL A 377 -4.24 34.33 -4.45
CA VAL A 377 -5.04 34.66 -5.64
C VAL A 377 -6.39 33.95 -5.56
N ARG A 378 -7.43 34.57 -6.13
CA ARG A 378 -8.80 34.04 -6.11
C ARG A 378 -9.23 33.64 -4.69
N CYS A 379 -9.13 34.62 -3.81
CA CYS A 379 -9.53 34.54 -2.41
C CYS A 379 -10.35 35.79 -2.10
N GLU A 380 -11.58 35.61 -1.64
CA GLU A 380 -12.54 36.67 -1.33
C GLU A 380 -12.23 37.29 0.03
N THR A 381 -11.77 36.46 0.97
CA THR A 381 -11.15 36.90 2.21
C THR A 381 -9.65 36.60 2.14
N VAL A 382 -8.84 37.66 2.11
CA VAL A 382 -7.38 37.55 2.28
C VAL A 382 -7.03 38.28 3.57
N ILE A 383 -6.71 37.53 4.61
CA ILE A 383 -6.15 38.11 5.83
C ILE A 383 -4.64 38.22 5.62
N ARG A 384 -4.13 39.23 4.87
CA ARG A 384 -2.74 39.70 5.07
C ARG A 384 -2.35 41.06 4.49
N THR A 385 -1.49 41.73 5.25
CA THR A 385 -0.86 43.03 4.99
C THR A 385 0.10 42.98 3.79
N GLU A 386 -0.35 43.55 2.68
CA GLU A 386 0.36 44.40 1.70
C GLU A 386 -0.07 44.08 0.26
N ARG A 387 -1.16 44.75 -0.13
CA ARG A 387 -1.63 44.81 -1.52
C ARG A 387 -0.55 45.44 -2.40
N LYS A 388 0.11 44.66 -3.26
CA LYS A 388 0.91 45.24 -4.36
C LYS A 388 -0.07 45.94 -5.34
N PRO A 389 0.12 47.23 -5.66
CA PRO A 389 -0.85 47.97 -6.45
C PRO A 389 -0.88 47.45 -7.90
N SER A 390 -2.09 47.20 -8.41
CA SER A 390 -2.32 46.91 -9.83
C SER A 390 -1.78 48.06 -10.67
N ARG A 391 -0.85 47.79 -11.58
CA ARG A 391 -0.48 48.76 -12.62
C ARG A 391 -1.63 48.85 -13.62
N HIS A 392 -2.21 50.05 -13.72
CA HIS A 392 -3.13 50.46 -14.78
C HIS A 392 -2.47 50.48 -16.16
#